data_AF-A0A6P2BU63-F1
#
_entry.id   AF-A0A6P2BU63-F1
#
_cell.length_a   1.000
_cell.length_b   1.000
_cell.length_c   1.000
_cell.angle_alpha   90.00
_cell.angle_beta   90.00
_cell.angle_gamma   90.00
#
_symmetry.space_group_name_H-M   'P 1'
#
loop_
_entity.id
_entity.type
_entity.pdbx_description
1 polymer ?
#
loop_
_entity_poly.entity_id
_entity_poly.type
_entity_poly.pdbx_seq_one_letter_code
_entity_poly.pdbx_strand_id
1 'polypeptide(L)' 'MSDFDGESPLDEKPSEFLASIGITGGEHDGQAIVPEGDHYKCWCSCGEWLVEAPTEEEGLHLARLHTGSVPA' A
#
# COMPACT_ATOMS: atom_id res chain seq x y z
N MET A 1 -28.54 21.83 -1.62
CA MET A 1 -28.02 20.46 -1.79
C MET A 1 -26.61 20.64 -2.27
N SER A 2 -25.64 20.23 -1.45
CA SER A 2 -24.25 20.69 -1.53
C SER A 2 -23.54 20.16 -2.76
N ASP A 3 -22.77 21.07 -3.35
CA ASP A 3 -21.83 20.95 -4.46
C ASP A 3 -20.95 19.70 -4.35
N PHE A 4 -21.15 18.75 -5.27
CA PHE A 4 -20.21 17.70 -5.60
C PHE A 4 -19.94 17.79 -7.11
N ASP A 5 -19.28 18.87 -7.51
CA ASP A 5 -18.80 19.07 -8.87
C ASP A 5 -17.54 18.20 -9.06
N GLY A 6 -17.76 16.98 -9.52
CA GLY A 6 -17.29 16.50 -10.84
C GLY A 6 -15.83 16.60 -11.26
N GLU A 7 -14.89 17.11 -10.45
CA GLU A 7 -13.47 17.20 -10.83
C GLU A 7 -12.66 16.14 -10.08
N SER A 8 -12.76 14.89 -10.53
CA SER A 8 -11.77 13.89 -10.15
C SER A 8 -10.45 14.24 -10.86
N PRO A 9 -9.30 14.25 -10.17
CA PRO A 9 -8.00 14.43 -10.82
C PRO A 9 -7.68 13.34 -11.88
N LEU A 10 -8.54 12.32 -11.99
CA LEU A 10 -8.54 11.32 -13.05
C LEU A 10 -9.11 11.84 -14.39
N ASP A 11 -9.96 12.87 -14.36
CA ASP A 11 -10.66 13.39 -15.54
C ASP A 11 -9.78 14.33 -16.38
N GLU A 12 -8.91 15.12 -15.76
CA GLU A 12 -8.22 16.18 -16.50
C GLU A 12 -7.03 15.68 -17.32
N LYS A 13 -6.27 14.68 -16.86
CA LYS A 13 -5.10 14.13 -17.59
C LYS A 13 -4.78 12.67 -17.23
N PRO A 14 -5.54 11.70 -17.75
CA PRO A 14 -5.30 10.28 -17.47
C PRO A 14 -3.88 9.82 -17.82
N SER A 15 -3.24 10.42 -18.83
CA SER A 15 -1.87 10.06 -19.21
C SER A 15 -0.80 10.53 -18.22
N GLU A 16 -0.97 11.69 -17.56
CA GLU A 16 0.00 12.15 -16.54
C GLU A 16 -0.15 11.33 -15.24
N PHE A 17 -1.37 10.92 -14.89
CA PHE A 17 -1.64 9.98 -13.79
C PHE A 17 -1.12 8.56 -14.09
N LEU A 18 -1.33 8.05 -15.30
CA LEU A 18 -0.76 6.76 -15.70
C LEU A 18 0.77 6.80 -15.79
N ALA A 19 1.35 7.93 -16.19
CA ALA A 19 2.80 8.11 -16.21
C ALA A 19 3.40 8.25 -14.80
N SER A 20 2.68 8.88 -13.85
CA SER A 20 3.13 8.93 -12.45
C SER A 20 3.14 7.52 -11.84
N ILE A 21 2.11 6.71 -12.07
CA ILE A 21 2.03 5.31 -11.62
C ILE A 21 3.05 4.43 -12.32
N GLY A 22 3.28 4.63 -13.62
CA GLY A 22 4.19 3.81 -14.42
C GLY A 22 5.68 4.06 -14.16
N ILE A 23 6.03 5.13 -13.44
CA ILE A 23 7.42 5.51 -13.12
C ILE A 23 7.72 5.33 -11.62
N THR A 24 6.71 5.38 -10.75
CA THR A 24 6.83 4.92 -9.35
C THR A 24 6.59 3.42 -9.25
N GLY A 25 7.30 2.62 -10.04
CA GLY A 25 7.47 1.20 -9.73
C GLY A 25 8.37 1.10 -8.50
N GLY A 26 7.84 1.46 -7.33
CA GLY A 26 8.52 1.32 -6.07
C GLY A 26 8.68 -0.17 -5.78
N GLU A 27 9.86 -0.57 -5.30
CA GLU A 27 10.12 -1.95 -4.89
C GLU A 27 9.04 -2.46 -3.90
N HIS A 28 8.37 -1.54 -3.18
CA HIS A 28 7.36 -1.83 -2.16
C HIS A 28 5.96 -1.22 -2.42
N ASP A 29 5.48 -1.16 -3.66
CA ASP A 29 4.18 -0.53 -4.00
C ASP A 29 2.94 -1.24 -3.40
N GLY A 30 3.02 -2.54 -3.16
CA GLY A 30 1.93 -3.36 -2.62
C GLY A 30 2.30 -4.00 -1.28
N GLN A 31 1.42 -3.86 -0.30
CA GLN A 31 1.51 -4.55 0.98
C GLN A 31 0.15 -5.13 1.38
N ALA A 32 0.15 -6.30 2.00
CA ALA A 32 -1.06 -6.87 2.56
C ALA A 32 -0.78 -7.57 3.89
N ILE A 33 -1.73 -7.42 4.81
CA ILE A 33 -1.79 -8.08 6.11
C ILE A 33 -3.12 -8.83 6.11
N VAL A 34 -3.06 -10.16 6.02
CA VAL A 34 -4.24 -11.00 5.80
C VAL A 34 -4.35 -12.03 6.93
N PRO A 35 -5.52 -12.20 7.56
CA PRO A 35 -5.69 -13.21 8.59
C PRO A 35 -5.52 -14.63 8.03
N GLU A 36 -4.73 -15.46 8.71
CA GLU A 36 -4.45 -16.86 8.40
C GLU A 36 -4.57 -17.68 9.68
N GLY A 37 -5.79 -18.15 9.99
CA GLY A 37 -6.05 -18.91 11.22
C GLY A 37 -5.95 -18.07 12.49
N ASP A 38 -4.93 -18.34 13.31
CA ASP A 38 -4.65 -17.68 14.60
C ASP A 38 -3.62 -16.54 14.50
N HIS A 39 -3.11 -16.27 13.30
CA HIS A 39 -2.11 -15.25 13.02
C HIS A 39 -2.44 -14.49 11.72
N TYR A 40 -1.53 -13.62 11.28
CA TYR A 40 -1.64 -12.84 10.07
C TYR A 40 -0.44 -13.11 9.16
N LYS A 41 -0.72 -13.40 7.90
CA LYS A 41 0.29 -13.46 6.84
C LYS A 41 0.51 -12.06 6.29
N CYS A 42 1.75 -11.59 6.31
CA CYS A 42 2.14 -10.29 5.81
C CYS A 42 3.08 -10.46 4.61
N TRP A 43 2.81 -9.77 3.50
CA TRP A 43 3.64 -9.85 2.31
C TRP A 43 3.74 -8.51 1.59
N CYS A 44 4.80 -8.39 0.78
CA CYS A 44 5.05 -7.22 -0.05
C CYS A 44 5.23 -7.65 -1.51
N SER A 45 4.79 -6.81 -2.44
CA SER A 45 4.95 -7.02 -3.88
C SER A 45 6.42 -7.05 -4.33
N CYS A 46 7.38 -6.68 -3.47
CA CYS A 46 8.82 -6.79 -3.74
C CYS A 46 9.28 -8.24 -4.00
N GLY A 47 8.53 -9.23 -3.51
CA GLY A 47 8.87 -10.64 -3.60
C GLY A 47 9.89 -11.13 -2.58
N GLU A 48 10.56 -10.22 -1.87
CA GLU A 48 11.63 -10.54 -0.90
C GLU A 48 11.14 -10.55 0.56
N TRP A 49 9.87 -10.19 0.81
CA TRP A 49 9.32 -10.06 2.16
C TRP A 49 8.01 -10.81 2.34
N LEU A 50 8.06 -11.83 3.20
CA LEU A 50 6.93 -12.65 3.63
C LEU A 50 7.16 -13.03 5.09
N VAL A 51 6.29 -12.58 6.00
CA VAL A 51 6.41 -12.82 7.44
C VAL A 51 5.05 -13.14 8.06
N GLU A 52 5.07 -13.70 9.27
CA GLU A 52 3.87 -13.99 10.06
C GLU A 52 3.84 -13.07 11.29
N ALA A 53 2.66 -12.57 11.65
CA ALA A 53 2.45 -11.72 12.81
C ALA A 53 1.31 -12.23 13.69
N PRO A 54 1.43 -12.19 15.03
CA PRO A 54 0.38 -12.69 15.93
C PRO A 54 -0.87 -11.79 15.95
N THR A 55 -0.75 -10.53 15.55
CA THR A 55 -1.85 -9.56 15.51
C THR A 55 -1.76 -8.70 14.25
N GLU A 56 -2.88 -8.12 13.84
CA GLU A 56 -2.94 -7.16 12.74
C GLU A 56 -2.04 -5.94 12.99
N GLU A 57 -2.03 -5.44 14.22
CA GLU A 57 -1.23 -4.27 14.63
C GLU A 57 0.27 -4.54 14.46
N GLU A 58 0.73 -5.74 14.84
CA GLU A 58 2.13 -6.14 14.64
C GLU A 58 2.45 -6.31 13.15
N GLY A 59 1.53 -6.89 12.37
CA GLY A 59 1.67 -6.99 10.91
C GLY A 59 1.83 -5.61 10.25
N LEU A 60 1.02 -4.63 10.65
CA LEU A 60 1.11 -3.25 10.18
C LEU A 60 2.41 -2.56 10.62
N HIS A 61 2.89 -2.85 11.83
CA HIS A 61 4.16 -2.32 12.31
C HIS A 61 5.34 -2.85 11.47
N LEU A 62 5.39 -4.17 11.25
CA LEU A 62 6.41 -4.82 10.44
C LEU A 62 6.36 -4.33 8.98
N ALA A 63 5.17 -4.11 8.43
CA ALA A 63 5.01 -3.54 7.09
C ALA A 63 5.60 -2.13 6.98
N ARG A 64 5.40 -1.26 7.98
CA ARG A 64 5.99 0.10 8.01
C ARG A 64 7.51 0.09 8.15
N LEU A 65 8.04 -0.83 8.96
CA LEU A 65 9.48 -1.03 9.08
C LEU A 65 10.08 -1.47 7.75
N HIS A 66 9.41 -2.39 7.05
CA HIS A 66 9.86 -2.91 5.76
C HIS A 66 9.93 -1.82 4.68
N THR A 67 8.94 -0.93 4.60
CA THR A 67 8.93 0.17 3.63
C THR A 67 9.72 1.41 4.06
N GLY A 68 10.33 1.40 5.24
CA GLY A 68 10.94 2.62 5.80
C GLY A 68 9.92 3.74 6.06
N SER A 69 8.61 3.43 6.14
CA SER A 69 7.53 4.38 6.41
C SER A 69 7.37 4.71 7.91
N VAL A 70 8.39 4.39 8.71
CA VAL A 70 8.41 4.76 10.13
C VAL A 70 8.71 6.26 10.22
N PRO A 71 7.83 7.08 10.83
CA PRO A 71 8.15 8.48 11.05
C PRO A 71 9.39 8.60 11.95
N ALA A 72 10.27 9.56 11.64
CA ALA A 72 11.44 9.90 12.44
C ALA A 72 11.06 10.44 13.83
#